data_AF-A0A6C0HCU3-F1
#
_entry.id   AF-A0A6C0HCU3-F1
#
_cell.length_a   1.000
_cell.length_b   1.000
_cell.length_c   1.000
_cell.angle_alpha   90.00
_cell.angle_beta   90.00
_cell.angle_gamma   90.00
#
_symmetry.space_group_name_H-M   'P 1'
#
loop_
_entity.id
_entity.type
_entity.pdbx_description
1 polymer ?
#
loop_
_entity_poly.entity_id
_entity_poly.type
_entity_poly.pdbx_seq_one_letter_code
_entity_poly.pdbx_strand_id
1 'polypeptide(L)'
;MENTIFQEEVNIANKIKDKYECDIIINNEPPYTLYCVSDIGKILNMCNIRGVIRNLEKKYINKPTNGGNQKVSYITYKSLLTLLTRSRKNSCIDFAKNIDVDILSKYCLSIETDTISCILKTFDGHVMVPQYRVGNYRIDLYFPEYKLAIECDEPQHLHPTNIEADKIRESYISRNTGCTFYRFAPYDKSFDLFKFLNDIYIYISIVPRKRIDKYYTDGYLNDQKDMID
;
A
#
# COMPACT_ATOMS: atom_id res chain seq x y z
N MET A 1 -8.31 -6.47 -29.24
CA MET A 1 -7.94 -5.86 -27.95
C MET A 1 -9.03 -4.91 -27.47
N GLU A 2 -9.50 -3.96 -28.27
CA GLU A 2 -10.61 -3.05 -27.92
C GLU A 2 -11.92 -3.77 -27.55
N ASN A 3 -12.33 -4.78 -28.34
CA ASN A 3 -13.53 -5.56 -28.05
C ASN A 3 -13.44 -6.30 -26.68
N THR A 4 -12.25 -6.74 -26.29
CA THR A 4 -12.03 -7.40 -24.99
C THR A 4 -12.15 -6.43 -23.82
N ILE A 5 -11.59 -5.22 -23.96
CA ILE A 5 -11.65 -4.16 -22.94
C ILE A 5 -13.10 -3.69 -22.76
N PHE A 6 -13.82 -3.47 -23.87
CA PHE A 6 -15.24 -3.10 -23.83
C PHE A 6 -16.06 -4.13 -23.05
N GLN A 7 -15.90 -5.43 -23.34
CA GLN A 7 -16.63 -6.49 -22.65
C GLN A 7 -16.28 -6.56 -21.15
N GLU A 8 -15.01 -6.35 -20.78
CA GLU A 8 -14.60 -6.29 -19.37
C GLU A 8 -15.32 -5.15 -18.63
N GLU A 9 -15.26 -3.92 -19.17
CA GLU A 9 -15.91 -2.76 -18.53
C GLU A 9 -17.43 -2.96 -18.38
N VAL A 10 -18.08 -3.47 -19.43
CA VAL A 10 -19.53 -3.72 -19.41
C VAL A 10 -19.89 -4.82 -18.41
N ASN A 11 -19.09 -5.88 -18.32
CA ASN A 11 -19.30 -6.93 -17.31
C ASN A 11 -19.23 -6.38 -15.89
N ILE A 12 -18.26 -5.50 -15.60
CA ILE A 12 -18.16 -4.83 -14.29
C ILE A 12 -19.35 -3.90 -14.05
N ALA A 13 -19.75 -3.11 -15.04
CA ALA A 13 -20.92 -2.24 -14.95
C ALA A 13 -22.19 -3.02 -14.62
N ASN A 14 -22.42 -4.16 -15.27
CA ASN A 14 -23.57 -5.02 -15.03
C ASN A 14 -23.55 -5.60 -13.61
N LYS A 15 -22.39 -6.12 -13.14
CA LYS A 15 -22.26 -6.60 -11.75
C LYS A 15 -22.57 -5.52 -10.71
N ILE A 16 -22.17 -4.27 -10.99
CA ILE A 16 -22.49 -3.15 -10.10
C ILE A 16 -24.00 -2.89 -10.11
N LYS A 17 -24.64 -2.84 -11.29
CA LYS A 17 -26.10 -2.65 -11.41
C LYS A 17 -26.89 -3.75 -10.70
N ASP A 18 -26.42 -4.98 -10.74
CA ASP A 18 -27.11 -6.14 -10.14
C ASP A 18 -27.08 -6.10 -8.60
N LYS A 19 -26.01 -5.55 -8.01
CA LYS A 19 -25.80 -5.56 -6.56
C LYS A 19 -26.07 -4.22 -5.87
N TYR A 20 -26.02 -3.12 -6.62
CA TYR A 20 -26.05 -1.78 -6.06
C TYR A 20 -26.93 -0.84 -6.88
N GLU A 21 -27.60 0.06 -6.16
CA GLU A 21 -28.28 1.19 -6.79
C GLU A 21 -27.24 2.23 -7.22
N CYS A 22 -26.78 2.11 -8.47
CA CYS A 22 -25.83 3.03 -9.08
C CYS A 22 -26.28 3.41 -10.49
N ASP A 23 -26.39 4.71 -10.74
CA ASP A 23 -26.63 5.22 -12.09
C ASP A 23 -25.34 5.06 -12.93
N ILE A 24 -25.43 4.21 -13.97
CA ILE A 24 -24.30 3.83 -14.83
C ILE A 24 -24.69 3.96 -16.30
N ILE A 25 -23.86 4.68 -17.05
CA ILE A 25 -24.00 4.87 -18.50
C ILE A 25 -23.01 3.96 -19.21
N ILE A 26 -23.50 3.25 -20.22
CA ILE A 26 -22.72 2.37 -21.10
C ILE A 26 -22.73 2.97 -22.51
N ASN A 27 -21.55 3.18 -23.09
CA ASN A 27 -21.35 3.77 -24.40
C ASN A 27 -20.71 2.74 -25.35
N ASN A 28 -20.94 2.89 -26.65
CA ASN A 28 -20.28 2.07 -27.68
C ASN A 28 -18.84 2.52 -27.97
N GLU A 29 -18.46 3.71 -27.48
CA GLU A 29 -17.14 4.31 -27.68
C GLU A 29 -16.52 4.69 -26.32
N PRO A 30 -15.18 4.72 -26.21
CA PRO A 30 -14.51 5.16 -24.99
C PRO A 30 -14.91 6.58 -24.55
N PRO A 31 -15.10 6.83 -23.24
CA PRO A 31 -15.10 5.85 -22.16
C PRO A 31 -16.36 4.97 -22.21
N TYR A 32 -16.16 3.65 -22.24
CA TYR A 32 -17.24 2.68 -22.44
C TYR A 32 -18.21 2.65 -21.26
N THR A 33 -17.73 2.90 -20.05
CA THR A 33 -18.57 2.94 -18.85
C THR A 33 -18.32 4.19 -18.01
N LEU A 34 -19.40 4.77 -17.48
CA LEU A 34 -19.40 5.93 -16.62
C LEU A 34 -20.27 5.67 -15.38
N TYR A 35 -19.68 5.89 -14.20
CA TYR A 35 -20.29 5.58 -12.91
C TYR A 35 -20.63 6.88 -12.16
N CYS A 36 -21.88 7.03 -11.71
CA CYS A 36 -22.33 8.21 -10.99
C CYS A 36 -21.56 8.39 -9.67
N VAL A 37 -20.93 9.55 -9.50
CA VAL A 37 -20.05 9.81 -8.35
C VAL A 37 -20.80 9.80 -7.03
N SER A 38 -22.01 10.35 -6.98
CA SER A 38 -22.77 10.39 -5.72
C SER A 38 -23.13 8.99 -5.25
N ASP A 39 -23.46 8.08 -6.16
CA ASP A 39 -23.93 6.75 -5.81
C ASP A 39 -22.75 5.85 -5.41
N ILE A 40 -21.63 5.92 -6.13
CA ILE A 40 -20.36 5.31 -5.69
C ILE A 40 -19.96 5.83 -4.30
N GLY A 41 -20.15 7.12 -4.03
CA GLY A 41 -19.88 7.70 -2.70
C GLY A 41 -20.73 7.09 -1.60
N LYS A 42 -22.03 6.86 -1.86
CA LYS A 42 -22.94 6.18 -0.92
C LYS A 42 -22.53 4.72 -0.71
N ILE A 43 -22.30 3.98 -1.78
CA ILE A 43 -21.92 2.57 -1.75
C ILE A 43 -20.63 2.36 -0.94
N LEU A 44 -19.63 3.22 -1.15
CA LEU A 44 -18.34 3.14 -0.46
C LEU A 44 -18.34 3.77 0.94
N ASN A 45 -19.48 4.30 1.40
CA ASN A 45 -19.60 5.06 2.64
C ASN A 45 -18.55 6.20 2.74
N MET A 46 -18.46 7.01 1.68
CA MET A 46 -17.51 8.11 1.52
C MET A 46 -18.21 9.47 1.53
N CYS A 47 -18.16 10.14 2.68
CA CYS A 47 -18.75 11.47 2.87
C CYS A 47 -18.12 12.56 1.97
N ASN A 48 -16.82 12.45 1.64
CA ASN A 48 -16.09 13.43 0.83
C ASN A 48 -15.57 12.83 -0.49
N ILE A 49 -16.42 12.11 -1.23
CA ILE A 49 -15.98 11.50 -2.49
C ILE A 49 -15.45 12.54 -3.50
N ARG A 50 -16.04 13.74 -3.54
CA ARG A 50 -15.60 14.83 -4.44
C ARG A 50 -14.15 15.26 -4.20
N GLY A 51 -13.73 15.31 -2.94
CA GLY A 51 -12.33 15.58 -2.57
C GLY A 51 -11.40 14.45 -3.01
N VAL A 52 -11.82 13.19 -2.81
CA VAL A 52 -11.03 12.01 -3.17
C VAL A 52 -10.80 11.91 -4.69
N ILE A 53 -11.84 12.20 -5.48
CA ILE A 53 -11.75 12.09 -6.94
C ILE A 53 -11.27 13.37 -7.63
N ARG A 54 -10.77 14.38 -6.90
CA ARG A 54 -10.44 15.71 -7.45
C ARG A 54 -9.58 15.63 -8.71
N ASN A 55 -8.57 14.76 -8.70
CA ASN A 55 -7.57 14.61 -9.77
C ASN A 55 -7.85 13.40 -10.70
N LEU A 56 -9.04 12.80 -10.62
CA LEU A 56 -9.43 11.68 -11.48
C LEU A 56 -10.16 12.17 -12.72
N GLU A 57 -10.11 11.37 -13.79
CA GLU A 57 -10.89 11.65 -15.00
C GLU A 57 -12.39 11.56 -14.70
N LYS A 58 -13.12 12.60 -15.11
CA LYS A 58 -14.54 12.79 -14.85
C LYS A 58 -15.27 13.29 -16.10
N LYS A 59 -16.54 12.91 -16.23
CA LYS A 59 -17.47 13.49 -17.20
C LYS A 59 -18.63 14.13 -16.46
N TYR A 60 -19.23 15.14 -17.06
CA TYR A 60 -20.41 15.80 -16.50
C TYR A 60 -21.54 15.73 -17.50
N ILE A 61 -22.72 15.31 -17.03
CA ILE A 61 -23.89 15.06 -17.86
C ILE A 61 -25.07 15.78 -17.25
N ASN A 62 -25.81 16.52 -18.08
CA ASN A 62 -27.05 17.17 -17.65
C ASN A 62 -28.15 16.10 -17.57
N LYS A 63 -28.78 15.97 -16.40
CA LYS A 63 -29.92 15.08 -16.20
C LYS A 63 -31.10 15.83 -15.61
N PRO A 64 -32.34 15.51 -16.05
CA PRO A 64 -33.52 15.95 -15.35
C PRO A 64 -33.54 15.29 -13.96
N THR A 65 -33.71 16.10 -12.93
CA THR A 65 -33.88 15.65 -11.55
C THR A 65 -35.12 16.32 -10.98
N ASN A 66 -35.55 15.90 -9.79
CA ASN A 66 -36.67 16.55 -9.09
C ASN A 66 -36.44 18.05 -8.84
N GLY A 67 -35.18 18.51 -8.84
CA GLY A 67 -34.81 19.93 -8.74
C GLY A 67 -34.53 20.61 -10.09
N GLY A 68 -35.02 20.05 -11.20
CA GLY A 68 -34.75 20.53 -12.55
C GLY A 68 -33.52 19.91 -13.20
N ASN A 69 -33.06 20.49 -14.31
CA ASN A 69 -31.88 20.00 -15.03
C ASN A 69 -30.60 20.31 -14.23
N GLN A 70 -29.97 19.25 -13.71
CA GLN A 70 -28.74 19.35 -12.93
C GLN A 70 -27.57 18.70 -13.66
N LYS A 71 -26.37 19.26 -13.45
CA LYS A 71 -25.12 18.72 -13.97
C LYS A 71 -24.57 17.67 -13.01
N VAL A 72 -24.70 16.40 -13.37
CA VAL A 72 -24.27 15.24 -12.59
C VAL A 72 -22.87 14.79 -13.02
N SER A 73 -22.00 14.49 -12.07
CA SER A 73 -20.62 14.05 -12.32
C SER A 73 -20.50 12.53 -12.33
N TYR A 74 -19.72 12.02 -13.28
CA TYR A 74 -19.41 10.60 -13.46
C TYR A 74 -17.91 10.37 -13.51
N ILE A 75 -17.45 9.20 -13.09
CA ILE A 75 -16.07 8.72 -13.25
C ILE A 75 -16.01 7.58 -14.26
N THR A 76 -14.87 7.43 -14.95
CA THR A 76 -14.61 6.31 -15.88
C THR A 76 -14.27 5.02 -15.14
N TYR A 77 -14.27 3.87 -15.82
CA TYR A 77 -13.79 2.60 -15.26
C TYR A 77 -12.38 2.72 -14.67
N LYS A 78 -11.45 3.34 -15.41
CA LYS A 78 -10.08 3.60 -14.93
C LYS A 78 -10.06 4.42 -13.64
N SER A 79 -10.88 5.46 -13.55
CA SER A 79 -11.01 6.29 -12.34
C SER A 79 -11.65 5.52 -11.17
N LEU A 80 -12.61 4.64 -11.44
CA LEU A 80 -13.19 3.74 -10.44
C LEU A 80 -12.13 2.78 -9.88
N LEU A 81 -11.37 2.11 -10.73
CA LEU A 81 -10.27 1.24 -10.29
C LEU A 81 -9.26 2.02 -9.45
N THR A 82 -8.86 3.21 -9.91
CA THR A 82 -7.91 4.07 -9.18
C THR A 82 -8.45 4.50 -7.81
N LEU A 83 -9.76 4.74 -7.70
CA LEU A 83 -10.41 5.05 -6.42
C LEU A 83 -10.33 3.86 -5.46
N LEU A 84 -10.62 2.64 -5.94
CA LEU A 84 -10.63 1.43 -5.13
C LEU A 84 -9.22 1.02 -4.67
N THR A 85 -8.21 1.15 -5.54
CA THR A 85 -6.83 0.76 -5.21
C THR A 85 -6.13 1.72 -4.24
N ARG A 86 -6.59 2.99 -4.15
CA ARG A 86 -6.02 3.98 -3.22
C ARG A 86 -6.54 3.89 -1.79
N SER A 87 -7.62 3.14 -1.55
CA SER A 87 -8.32 3.14 -0.27
C SER A 87 -8.14 1.84 0.50
N ARG A 88 -7.76 1.95 1.78
CA ARG A 88 -7.70 0.82 2.74
C ARG A 88 -9.01 0.58 3.48
N LYS A 89 -10.09 1.30 3.16
CA LYS A 89 -11.37 1.13 3.86
C LYS A 89 -11.97 -0.24 3.53
N ASN A 90 -12.49 -0.93 4.54
CA ASN A 90 -13.19 -2.21 4.35
C ASN A 90 -14.30 -2.11 3.30
N SER A 91 -15.04 -0.99 3.28
CA SER A 91 -16.07 -0.74 2.26
C SER A 91 -15.56 -0.79 0.82
N CYS A 92 -14.31 -0.37 0.57
CA CYS A 92 -13.69 -0.46 -0.77
C CYS A 92 -13.25 -1.88 -1.09
N ILE A 93 -12.72 -2.60 -0.10
CA ILE A 93 -12.29 -3.98 -0.24
C ILE A 93 -13.49 -4.89 -0.51
N ASP A 94 -14.56 -4.73 0.27
CA ASP A 94 -15.78 -5.50 0.14
C ASP A 94 -16.50 -5.18 -1.17
N PHE A 95 -16.56 -3.89 -1.55
CA PHE A 95 -17.12 -3.49 -2.84
C PHE A 95 -16.37 -4.14 -4.00
N ALA A 96 -15.03 -4.07 -4.00
CA ALA A 96 -14.19 -4.66 -5.04
C ALA A 96 -14.36 -6.18 -5.16
N LYS A 97 -14.36 -6.90 -4.03
CA LYS A 97 -14.66 -8.35 -4.00
C LYS A 97 -16.03 -8.65 -4.58
N ASN A 98 -17.04 -7.84 -4.24
CA ASN A 98 -18.41 -8.05 -4.71
C ASN A 98 -18.58 -7.87 -6.22
N ILE A 99 -17.69 -7.15 -6.89
CA ILE A 99 -17.72 -6.96 -8.35
C ILE A 99 -16.66 -7.82 -9.07
N ASP A 100 -16.02 -8.74 -8.35
CA ASP A 100 -14.89 -9.57 -8.79
C ASP A 100 -13.75 -8.77 -9.39
N VAL A 101 -13.53 -7.55 -8.89
CA VAL A 101 -12.32 -6.79 -9.22
C VAL A 101 -11.27 -7.17 -8.21
N ASP A 102 -10.23 -7.86 -8.68
CA ASP A 102 -9.05 -8.12 -7.88
C ASP A 102 -8.27 -6.81 -7.68
N ILE A 103 -8.61 -6.10 -6.60
CA ILE A 103 -7.88 -4.93 -6.16
C ILE A 103 -6.60 -5.29 -5.42
N LEU A 104 -6.41 -6.54 -4.96
CA LEU A 104 -5.26 -6.95 -4.17
C LEU A 104 -4.06 -7.24 -5.07
N SER A 105 -4.26 -7.89 -6.22
CA SER A 105 -3.20 -7.99 -7.25
C SER A 105 -2.95 -6.65 -7.97
N LYS A 106 -3.95 -5.76 -8.00
CA LYS A 106 -3.82 -4.38 -8.50
C LYS A 106 -3.40 -3.38 -7.40
N TYR A 107 -3.16 -3.85 -6.18
CA TYR A 107 -2.73 -3.03 -5.07
C TYR A 107 -1.25 -2.72 -5.26
N CYS A 108 -0.93 -1.57 -5.86
CA CYS A 108 0.40 -1.01 -5.68
C CYS A 108 0.49 -0.58 -4.20
N LEU A 109 1.01 -1.46 -3.36
CA LEU A 109 1.62 -1.05 -2.10
C LEU A 109 2.57 0.14 -2.37
N SER A 110 2.86 0.98 -1.37
CA SER A 110 4.02 1.87 -1.54
C SER A 110 5.22 1.00 -1.91
N ILE A 111 6.09 1.46 -2.81
CA ILE A 111 7.22 0.64 -3.27
C ILE A 111 8.06 0.19 -2.07
N GLU A 112 8.10 1.01 -1.01
CA GLU A 112 8.58 0.63 0.32
C GLU A 112 7.85 -0.60 0.89
N THR A 113 6.54 -0.52 1.11
CA THR A 113 5.77 -1.61 1.75
C THR A 113 5.84 -2.90 0.93
N ASP A 114 5.89 -2.78 -0.40
CA ASP A 114 6.07 -3.91 -1.31
C ASP A 114 7.46 -4.55 -1.14
N THR A 115 8.50 -3.72 -1.13
CA THR A 115 9.89 -4.17 -0.94
C THR A 115 10.07 -4.85 0.42
N ILE A 116 9.55 -4.25 1.50
CA ILE A 116 9.57 -4.86 2.84
C ILE A 116 8.80 -6.18 2.85
N SER A 117 7.64 -6.25 2.19
CA SER A 117 6.87 -7.50 2.08
C SER A 117 7.61 -8.59 1.31
N CYS A 118 8.36 -8.22 0.27
CA CYS A 118 9.25 -9.13 -0.44
C CYS A 118 10.34 -9.68 0.49
N ILE A 119 11.03 -8.82 1.25
CA ILE A 119 12.06 -9.23 2.21
C ILE A 119 11.49 -10.20 3.26
N LEU A 120 10.33 -9.87 3.84
CA LEU A 120 9.65 -10.71 4.84
C LEU A 120 9.33 -12.11 4.32
N LYS A 121 8.91 -12.22 3.05
CA LYS A 121 8.63 -13.52 2.42
C LYS A 121 9.91 -14.28 2.05
N THR A 122 10.93 -13.57 1.57
CA THR A 122 12.20 -14.19 1.16
C THR A 122 12.95 -14.81 2.34
N PHE A 123 12.85 -14.20 3.52
CA PHE A 123 13.60 -14.61 4.72
C PHE A 123 12.70 -15.12 5.84
N ASP A 124 11.55 -15.71 5.53
CA ASP A 124 10.53 -16.16 6.50
C ASP A 124 11.04 -17.17 7.56
N GLY A 125 12.15 -17.87 7.29
CA GLY A 125 12.87 -18.71 8.24
C GLY A 125 13.71 -17.98 9.30
N HIS A 126 13.77 -16.65 9.25
CA HIS A 126 14.51 -15.79 10.17
C HIS A 126 13.58 -14.92 11.00
N VAL A 127 13.99 -14.58 12.22
CA VAL A 127 13.22 -13.64 13.04
C VAL A 127 13.38 -12.23 12.46
N MET A 128 12.26 -11.62 12.11
CA MET A 128 12.16 -10.28 11.54
C MET A 128 11.07 -9.47 12.24
N VAL A 129 11.38 -8.21 12.56
CA VAL A 129 10.47 -7.31 13.29
C VAL A 129 10.26 -6.02 12.47
N PRO A 130 9.11 -5.87 11.80
CA PRO A 130 8.74 -4.62 11.13
C PRO A 130 8.56 -3.49 12.14
N GLN A 131 8.89 -2.26 11.74
CA GLN A 131 8.66 -1.03 12.53
C GLN A 131 9.25 -1.10 13.95
N TYR A 132 10.43 -1.73 14.08
CA TYR A 132 11.09 -1.98 15.35
C TYR A 132 11.47 -0.68 16.06
N ARG A 133 11.01 -0.51 17.30
CA ARG A 133 11.16 0.72 18.07
C ARG A 133 12.47 0.74 18.85
N VAL A 134 13.23 1.82 18.70
CA VAL A 134 14.44 2.12 19.48
C VAL A 134 14.32 3.52 20.06
N GLY A 135 13.93 3.60 21.34
CA GLY A 135 13.59 4.86 22.00
C GLY A 135 12.44 5.58 21.29
N ASN A 136 12.74 6.74 20.72
CA ASN A 136 11.78 7.56 19.96
C ASN A 136 11.80 7.30 18.46
N TYR A 137 12.67 6.42 17.98
CA TYR A 137 12.84 6.12 16.55
C TYR A 137 12.27 4.74 16.19
N ARG A 138 12.05 4.52 14.90
CA ARG A 138 11.63 3.24 14.33
C ARG A 138 12.55 2.87 13.18
N ILE A 139 12.82 1.58 13.07
CA ILE A 139 13.50 0.93 11.95
C ILE A 139 12.44 0.22 11.14
N ASP A 140 12.44 0.35 9.81
CA ASP A 140 11.36 -0.22 8.97
C ASP A 140 11.28 -1.73 9.08
N LEU A 141 12.43 -2.41 9.10
CA LEU A 141 12.53 -3.84 9.36
C LEU A 141 13.84 -4.18 10.08
N TYR A 142 13.75 -4.96 11.15
CA TYR A 142 14.92 -5.36 11.95
C TYR A 142 15.06 -6.88 12.03
N PHE A 143 16.28 -7.36 11.81
CA PHE A 143 16.72 -8.74 11.97
C PHE A 143 17.52 -8.86 13.28
N PRO A 144 16.86 -9.09 14.43
CA PRO A 144 17.53 -9.09 15.73
C PRO A 144 18.64 -10.14 15.85
N GLU A 145 18.52 -11.30 15.20
CA GLU A 145 19.50 -12.40 15.25
C GLU A 145 20.84 -12.00 14.62
N TYR A 146 20.80 -11.06 13.68
CA TYR A 146 21.95 -10.60 12.91
C TYR A 146 22.35 -9.17 13.27
N LYS A 147 21.55 -8.49 14.11
CA LYS A 147 21.61 -7.05 14.33
C LYS A 147 21.64 -6.28 13.01
N LEU A 148 20.79 -6.65 12.07
CA LEU A 148 20.69 -5.97 10.77
C LEU A 148 19.41 -5.12 10.73
N ALA A 149 19.56 -3.83 10.44
CA ALA A 149 18.50 -2.86 10.26
C ALA A 149 18.34 -2.57 8.76
N ILE A 150 17.12 -2.71 8.25
CA ILE A 150 16.75 -2.34 6.89
C ILE A 150 15.90 -1.07 6.94
N GLU A 151 16.28 -0.06 6.17
CA GLU A 151 15.52 1.19 6.04
C GLU A 151 15.26 1.56 4.57
N CYS A 152 14.08 2.11 4.32
CA CYS A 152 13.75 2.72 3.05
C CYS A 152 14.17 4.19 3.05
N ASP A 153 15.04 4.57 2.10
CA ASP A 153 15.46 5.96 1.91
C ASP A 153 14.50 6.64 0.93
N GLU A 154 13.44 7.25 1.44
CA GLU A 154 12.50 8.01 0.60
C GLU A 154 13.12 9.36 0.15
N PRO A 155 12.85 9.81 -1.08
CA PRO A 155 13.37 11.10 -1.61
C PRO A 155 13.04 12.33 -0.75
N GLN A 156 12.06 12.21 0.15
CA GLN A 156 11.62 13.23 1.10
C GLN A 156 12.69 13.54 2.18
N HIS A 157 13.71 12.68 2.33
CA HIS A 157 14.83 12.85 3.26
C HIS A 157 15.99 13.70 2.71
N LEU A 158 15.96 14.11 1.44
CA LEU A 158 17.03 14.90 0.80
C LEU A 158 17.02 16.40 1.19
N HIS A 159 16.14 16.82 2.10
CA HIS A 159 16.14 18.20 2.58
C HIS A 159 17.32 18.43 3.54
N PRO A 160 18.13 19.51 3.39
CA PRO A 160 19.37 19.70 4.18
C PRO A 160 19.19 19.68 5.70
N THR A 161 18.01 20.07 6.18
CA THR A 161 17.60 20.05 7.60
C THR A 161 17.47 18.64 8.19
N ASN A 162 17.29 17.62 7.35
CA ASN A 162 17.09 16.23 7.78
C ASN A 162 18.42 15.46 7.92
N ILE A 163 19.50 15.94 7.28
CA ILE A 163 20.81 15.26 7.26
C ILE A 163 21.41 15.14 8.66
N GLU A 164 21.33 16.21 9.46
CA GLU A 164 21.88 16.20 10.83
C GLU A 164 21.00 15.39 11.79
N ALA A 165 19.66 15.51 11.64
CA ALA A 165 18.71 14.70 12.39
C ALA A 165 18.87 13.19 12.09
N ASP A 166 19.10 12.83 10.82
CA ASP A 166 19.33 11.44 10.42
C ASP A 166 20.65 10.89 10.94
N LYS A 167 21.72 11.70 10.97
CA LYS A 167 22.98 11.30 11.63
C LYS A 167 22.80 11.05 13.12
N ILE A 168 22.04 11.92 13.81
CA ILE A 168 21.74 11.74 15.24
C ILE A 168 20.92 10.48 15.47
N ARG A 169 19.89 10.27 14.64
CA ARG A 169 19.01 9.10 14.65
C ARG A 169 19.80 7.81 14.45
N GLU A 170 20.57 7.71 13.37
CA GLU A 170 21.39 6.54 13.06
C GLU A 170 22.43 6.27 14.14
N SER A 171 23.07 7.33 14.65
CA SER A 171 24.04 7.22 15.75
C SER A 171 23.39 6.75 17.06
N TYR A 172 22.16 7.19 17.34
CA TYR A 172 21.41 6.76 18.51
C TYR A 172 21.01 5.28 18.38
N ILE A 173 20.44 4.89 17.25
CA ILE A 173 20.01 3.51 17.01
C ILE A 173 21.23 2.58 17.06
N SER A 174 22.30 2.90 16.30
CA SER A 174 23.55 2.13 16.28
C SER A 174 24.13 1.94 17.67
N ARG A 175 24.13 2.97 18.53
CA ARG A 175 24.61 2.86 19.91
C ARG A 175 23.76 1.93 20.78
N ASN A 176 22.44 1.92 20.59
CA ASN A 176 21.52 1.13 21.41
C ASN A 176 21.39 -0.33 20.96
N THR A 177 21.52 -0.61 19.65
CA THR A 177 21.33 -1.96 19.10
C THR A 177 22.66 -2.62 18.71
N GLY A 178 23.65 -1.82 18.34
CA GLY A 178 24.88 -2.28 17.67
C GLY A 178 24.60 -2.85 16.29
N CYS A 179 23.60 -2.31 15.57
CA CYS A 179 23.17 -2.83 14.28
C CYS A 179 23.98 -2.31 13.09
N THR A 180 24.03 -3.11 12.03
CA THR A 180 24.43 -2.66 10.70
C THR A 180 23.20 -2.18 9.95
N PHE A 181 23.31 -1.07 9.21
CA PHE A 181 22.24 -0.52 8.39
C PHE A 181 22.42 -0.88 6.92
N TYR A 182 21.38 -1.45 6.32
CA TYR A 182 21.23 -1.60 4.88
C TYR A 182 20.05 -0.72 4.44
N ARG A 183 20.35 0.26 3.58
CA ARG A 183 19.36 1.22 3.10
C ARG A 183 19.05 0.93 1.63
N PHE A 184 17.79 1.04 1.24
CA PHE A 184 17.39 0.93 -0.17
C PHE A 184 16.57 2.15 -0.60
N ALA A 185 16.79 2.61 -1.83
CA ALA A 185 16.10 3.76 -2.41
C ALA A 185 15.19 3.28 -3.55
N PRO A 186 13.93 2.89 -3.27
CA PRO A 186 13.08 2.21 -4.26
C PRO A 186 12.71 3.09 -5.47
N TYR A 187 12.89 4.40 -5.36
CA TYR A 187 12.61 5.37 -6.42
C TYR A 187 13.86 5.70 -7.27
N ASP A 188 15.04 5.19 -6.89
CA ASP A 188 16.24 5.30 -7.70
C ASP A 188 16.11 4.35 -8.90
N LYS A 189 16.35 4.86 -10.12
CA LYS A 189 16.28 4.07 -11.35
C LYS A 189 17.32 2.94 -11.41
N SER A 190 18.37 3.04 -10.62
CA SER A 190 19.43 2.03 -10.49
C SER A 190 19.14 0.99 -9.40
N PHE A 191 18.07 1.17 -8.61
CA PHE A 191 17.71 0.21 -7.59
C PHE A 191 17.27 -1.12 -8.20
N ASP A 192 17.89 -2.20 -7.72
CA ASP A 192 17.59 -3.58 -8.09
C ASP A 192 17.25 -4.37 -6.83
N LEU A 193 15.98 -4.78 -6.73
CA LEU A 193 15.48 -5.56 -5.60
C LEU A 193 16.23 -6.88 -5.43
N PHE A 194 16.53 -7.59 -6.53
CA PHE A 194 17.18 -8.90 -6.44
C PHE A 194 18.62 -8.77 -5.96
N LYS A 195 19.32 -7.73 -6.41
CA LYS A 195 20.67 -7.42 -5.90
C LYS A 195 20.62 -7.10 -4.41
N PHE A 196 19.67 -6.28 -3.97
CA PHE A 196 19.51 -5.94 -2.57
C PHE A 196 19.17 -7.16 -1.68
N LEU A 197 18.26 -8.03 -2.15
CA LEU A 197 17.96 -9.29 -1.46
C LEU A 197 19.20 -10.19 -1.37
N ASN A 198 20.00 -10.26 -2.44
CA ASN A 198 21.24 -11.01 -2.42
C ASN A 198 22.27 -10.42 -1.44
N ASP A 199 22.36 -9.09 -1.33
CA ASP A 199 23.25 -8.44 -0.36
C ASP A 199 22.84 -8.79 1.09
N ILE A 200 21.53 -8.82 1.38
CA ILE A 200 21.00 -9.29 2.68
C ILE A 200 21.37 -10.76 2.89
N TYR A 201 21.13 -11.62 1.89
CA TYR A 201 21.44 -13.04 1.95
C TYR A 201 22.93 -13.30 2.26
N ILE A 202 23.83 -12.60 1.57
CA ILE A 202 25.28 -12.69 1.82
C ILE A 202 25.59 -12.29 3.26
N TYR A 203 25.03 -11.18 3.74
CA TYR A 203 25.26 -10.70 5.10
C TYR A 203 24.84 -11.74 6.15
N ILE A 204 23.60 -12.24 6.08
CA ILE A 204 23.08 -13.22 7.05
C ILE A 204 23.78 -14.58 6.97
N SER A 205 24.40 -14.91 5.82
CA SER A 205 25.17 -16.13 5.63
C SER A 205 26.56 -16.06 6.26
N ILE A 206 27.14 -14.86 6.37
CA ILE A 206 28.48 -14.63 6.93
C ILE A 206 28.39 -14.34 8.43
N VAL A 207 27.38 -13.59 8.85
CA VAL A 207 27.23 -13.17 10.25
C VAL A 207 26.63 -14.32 11.07
N PRO A 208 27.30 -14.78 12.15
CA PRO A 208 26.77 -15.83 12.99
C PRO A 208 25.41 -15.45 13.59
N ARG A 209 24.41 -16.32 13.38
CA ARG A 209 23.07 -16.18 13.96
C ARG A 209 23.18 -16.18 15.49
N LYS A 210 22.80 -15.06 16.12
CA LYS A 210 22.77 -14.96 17.58
C LYS A 210 21.47 -15.53 18.12
N ARG A 211 21.58 -16.31 19.20
CA ARG A 211 20.42 -16.71 19.99
C ARG A 211 19.79 -15.44 20.57
N ILE A 212 18.48 -15.31 20.41
CA ILE A 212 17.71 -14.25 21.06
C ILE A 212 17.06 -14.86 22.30
N ASP A 213 17.31 -14.27 23.46
CA ASP A 213 16.73 -14.69 24.74
C ASP A 213 15.26 -14.21 24.94
N LYS A 214 14.72 -13.56 23.90
CA LYS A 214 13.37 -13.00 23.83
C LYS A 214 12.58 -13.74 22.76
N TYR A 215 11.39 -14.21 23.09
CA TYR A 215 10.52 -14.92 22.15
C TYR A 215 9.53 -13.96 21.50
N TYR A 216 9.22 -14.21 20.23
CA TYR A 216 8.29 -13.41 19.46
C TYR A 216 6.90 -14.04 19.52
N THR A 217 5.98 -13.39 20.21
CA THR A 217 4.55 -13.75 20.23
C THR A 217 3.75 -12.50 19.90
N ASP A 218 2.74 -12.63 19.04
CA ASP A 218 1.80 -11.57 18.66
C ASP A 218 2.42 -10.24 18.20
N GLY A 219 3.58 -10.27 17.54
CA GLY A 219 4.20 -9.06 16.98
C GLY A 219 5.11 -8.29 17.96
N TYR A 220 5.43 -8.86 19.12
CA TYR A 220 6.28 -8.22 20.13
C TYR A 220 7.41 -9.14 20.62
N LEU A 221 8.55 -8.53 20.97
CA LEU A 221 9.67 -9.19 21.65
C LEU A 221 9.39 -9.28 23.16
N ASN A 222 9.09 -10.47 23.67
CA ASN A 222 8.79 -10.71 25.08
C ASN A 222 10.00 -11.33 25.81
N ASP A 223 10.22 -10.96 27.07
CA ASP A 223 11.30 -11.49 27.90
C ASP A 223 10.94 -12.90 28.43
N GLN A 224 11.92 -13.80 28.53
CA GLN A 224 11.74 -15.17 29.07
C GLN A 224 11.16 -15.22 30.49
N LYS A 225 11.21 -14.13 31.26
CA LYS A 225 10.71 -14.08 32.65
C LYS A 225 9.20 -14.19 32.76
N ASP A 226 8.45 -13.91 31.70
CA ASP A 226 6.99 -13.82 31.75
C ASP A 226 6.28 -15.18 31.52
N MET A 227 7.03 -16.30 31.43
CA MET A 227 6.48 -17.66 31.29
C MET A 227 6.58 -18.51 32.58
N ILE A 228 7.00 -17.93 33.70
CA ILE A 228 6.96 -18.61 34.99
C ILE A 228 6.00 -17.84 35.89
N ASP A 229 4.71 -18.15 35.74
CA ASP A 229 3.68 -18.13 36.79
C ASP A 229 2.62 -19.19 36.44
#